data_AF-A0A6H9YQ48-F1
#
_entry.id   AF-A0A6H9YQ48-F1
#
_cell.length_a   1.000
_cell.length_b   1.000
_cell.length_c   1.000
_cell.angle_alpha   90.00
_cell.angle_beta   90.00
_cell.angle_gamma   90.00
#
_symmetry.space_group_name_H-M   'P 1'
#
loop_
_entity.id
_entity.type
_entity.pdbx_description
1 polymer ?
#
loop_
_entity_poly.entity_id
_entity_poly.type
_entity_poly.pdbx_seq_one_letter_code
_entity_poly.pdbx_strand_id
1 'polypeptide(L)'
;MDQNEITEILNRPLSQELLARDLTRLAYVAKDGTPRNVPIGFTWNGAEIVMCTTTNAPKLGSLRANPMVALTIDTEVHPPKILLIRGRAELDLVQGIPEEYLQANGTYQMTPEQRVEWEAEVRSLYDSMVRIVVTPTWAKLIDFETTLPSAVEELIRQRHERWQKEQQA
;
A
#
# COMPACT_ATOMS: atom_id res chain seq x y z
N MET A 1 -15.37 7.18 -4.02
CA MET A 1 -14.86 8.01 -2.94
C MET A 1 -14.23 9.22 -3.57
N ASP A 2 -14.53 10.41 -3.08
CA ASP A 2 -13.88 11.61 -3.61
C ASP A 2 -12.45 11.75 -3.05
N GLN A 3 -11.68 12.68 -3.64
CA GLN A 3 -10.28 12.85 -3.30
C GLN A 3 -10.07 13.43 -1.88
N ASN A 4 -11.02 14.20 -1.38
CA ASN A 4 -10.91 14.81 -0.04
C ASN A 4 -11.07 13.74 1.03
N GLU A 5 -12.05 12.84 0.87
CA GLU A 5 -12.26 11.72 1.78
C GLU A 5 -11.06 10.75 1.80
N ILE A 6 -10.47 10.45 0.63
CA ILE A 6 -9.22 9.67 0.54
C ILE A 6 -8.11 10.38 1.32
N THR A 7 -7.92 11.67 1.06
CA THR A 7 -6.85 12.47 1.68
C THR A 7 -7.01 12.53 3.19
N GLU A 8 -8.24 12.72 3.68
CA GLU A 8 -8.53 12.72 5.12
C GLU A 8 -8.14 11.39 5.76
N ILE A 9 -8.55 10.26 5.18
CA ILE A 9 -8.22 8.92 5.70
C ILE A 9 -6.71 8.71 5.71
N LEU A 10 -6.02 9.03 4.62
CA LEU A 10 -4.58 8.83 4.52
C LEU A 10 -3.80 9.74 5.47
N ASN A 11 -4.31 10.94 5.79
CA ASN A 11 -3.68 11.88 6.71
C ASN A 11 -3.94 11.58 8.20
N ARG A 12 -4.76 10.57 8.53
CA ARG A 12 -4.95 10.16 9.94
C ARG A 12 -3.61 9.71 10.54
N PRO A 13 -3.33 10.00 11.83
CA PRO A 13 -2.06 9.64 12.46
C PRO A 13 -1.68 8.17 12.26
N LEU A 14 -2.65 7.26 12.47
CA LEU A 14 -2.42 5.82 12.28
C LEU A 14 -2.20 5.43 10.81
N SER A 15 -2.84 6.09 9.85
CA SER A 15 -2.57 5.86 8.43
C SER A 15 -1.15 6.28 8.09
N GLN A 16 -0.67 7.40 8.64
CA GLN A 16 0.71 7.86 8.46
C GLN A 16 1.72 6.87 9.10
N GLU A 17 1.42 6.33 10.29
CA GLU A 17 2.22 5.26 10.90
C GLU A 17 2.33 4.03 9.98
N LEU A 18 1.21 3.61 9.37
CA LEU A 18 1.19 2.48 8.44
C LEU A 18 1.92 2.80 7.14
N LEU A 19 1.71 3.99 6.56
CA LEU A 19 2.37 4.45 5.33
C LEU A 19 3.89 4.63 5.50
N ALA A 20 4.38 4.78 6.74
CA ALA A 20 5.80 4.82 7.07
C ALA A 20 6.46 3.44 7.22
N ARG A 21 5.72 2.33 7.05
CA ARG A 21 6.27 0.97 7.08
C ARG A 21 6.94 0.61 5.76
N ASP A 22 7.81 -0.39 5.79
CA ASP A 22 8.60 -0.77 4.61
C ASP A 22 7.85 -1.66 3.62
N LEU A 23 6.85 -2.45 4.05
CA LEU A 23 6.22 -3.49 3.22
C LEU A 23 4.72 -3.32 3.06
N THR A 24 4.27 -3.39 1.81
CA THR A 24 2.86 -3.52 1.44
C THR A 24 2.62 -4.83 0.69
N ARG A 25 1.36 -5.27 0.64
CA ARG A 25 0.92 -6.44 -0.13
C ARG A 25 0.23 -5.94 -1.38
N LEU A 26 0.92 -6.04 -2.52
CA LEU A 26 0.42 -5.61 -3.82
C LEU A 26 -0.42 -6.71 -4.47
N ALA A 27 -1.72 -6.45 -4.59
CA ALA A 27 -2.64 -7.25 -5.38
C ALA A 27 -2.85 -6.64 -6.78
N TYR A 28 -2.72 -7.46 -7.82
CA TYR A 28 -2.93 -7.08 -9.22
C TYR A 28 -3.50 -8.24 -10.04
N VAL A 29 -4.10 -7.92 -11.18
CA VAL A 29 -4.62 -8.92 -12.13
C VAL A 29 -3.52 -9.25 -13.13
N ALA A 30 -3.13 -10.53 -13.26
CA ALA A 30 -2.15 -10.89 -14.29
C ALA A 30 -2.80 -11.08 -15.65
N LYS A 31 -1.98 -11.25 -16.69
CA LYS A 31 -2.44 -11.33 -18.08
C LYS A 31 -3.42 -12.47 -18.38
N ASP A 32 -3.42 -13.54 -17.59
CA ASP A 32 -4.38 -14.64 -17.70
C ASP A 32 -5.71 -14.38 -16.95
N GLY A 33 -5.88 -13.18 -16.38
CA GLY A 33 -7.08 -12.76 -15.66
C GLY A 33 -7.13 -13.17 -14.19
N THR A 34 -6.20 -13.99 -13.68
CA THR A 34 -6.25 -14.44 -12.28
C THR A 34 -5.55 -13.44 -11.32
N PRO A 35 -5.85 -13.45 -10.00
CA PRO A 35 -5.29 -12.47 -9.06
C PRO A 35 -3.89 -12.91 -8.58
N ARG A 36 -2.97 -11.95 -8.47
CA ARG A 36 -1.64 -12.10 -7.87
C ARG A 36 -1.56 -11.22 -6.65
N ASN A 37 -0.87 -11.70 -5.62
CA ASN A 37 -0.59 -10.94 -4.41
C ASN A 37 0.88 -11.16 -4.03
N VAL A 38 1.64 -10.08 -3.91
CA VAL A 38 3.07 -10.15 -3.58
C VAL A 38 3.44 -9.10 -2.54
N PRO A 39 4.23 -9.44 -1.50
CA PRO A 39 4.86 -8.44 -0.66
C PRO A 39 5.88 -7.65 -1.48
N ILE A 40 5.92 -6.33 -1.28
CA ILE A 40 6.84 -5.44 -1.97
C ILE A 40 7.19 -4.23 -1.11
N GLY A 41 8.44 -3.79 -1.20
CA GLY A 41 8.92 -2.55 -0.60
C GLY A 41 8.22 -1.33 -1.19
N PHE A 42 7.83 -0.36 -0.37
CA PHE A 42 7.18 0.86 -0.85
C PHE A 42 7.63 2.11 -0.11
N THR A 43 7.30 3.26 -0.68
CA THR A 43 7.43 4.57 -0.05
C THR A 43 6.17 5.38 -0.28
N TRP A 44 5.77 6.16 0.73
CA TRP A 44 4.72 7.16 0.61
C TRP A 44 5.33 8.55 0.42
N ASN A 45 5.02 9.21 -0.69
CA ASN A 45 5.58 10.54 -1.01
C ASN A 45 4.68 11.72 -0.59
N GLY A 46 3.59 11.45 0.12
CA GLY A 46 2.58 12.45 0.50
C GLY A 46 1.32 12.45 -0.38
N ALA A 47 1.37 11.84 -1.57
CA ALA A 47 0.22 11.74 -2.47
C ALA A 47 0.07 10.37 -3.14
N GLU A 48 1.18 9.67 -3.37
CA GLU A 48 1.27 8.44 -4.13
C GLU A 48 2.08 7.39 -3.38
N ILE A 49 1.79 6.13 -3.69
CA ILE A 49 2.55 4.99 -3.21
C ILE A 49 3.49 4.56 -4.32
N VAL A 50 4.79 4.61 -4.04
CA VAL A 50 5.83 4.28 -5.02
C VAL A 50 6.46 2.96 -4.64
N MET A 51 6.51 2.03 -5.60
CA MET A 51 7.24 0.77 -5.46
C MET A 51 8.23 0.65 -6.63
N CYS A 52 9.48 0.33 -6.33
CA CYS A 52 10.51 0.18 -7.36
C CYS A 52 10.73 -1.30 -7.69
N THR A 53 10.89 -1.62 -8.97
CA THR A 53 11.12 -2.99 -9.43
C THR A 53 12.03 -3.06 -10.64
N THR A 54 12.58 -4.23 -10.91
CA THR A 54 13.46 -4.46 -12.07
C THR A 54 12.67 -4.42 -13.38
N THR A 55 13.31 -4.00 -14.46
CA THR A 55 12.69 -3.86 -15.80
C THR A 55 12.17 -5.18 -16.38
N ASN A 56 12.67 -6.32 -15.91
CA ASN A 56 12.24 -7.66 -16.28
C ASN A 56 11.14 -8.26 -15.38
N ALA A 57 10.62 -7.51 -14.40
CA ALA A 57 9.63 -8.04 -13.47
C ALA A 57 8.31 -8.42 -14.19
N PRO A 58 7.77 -9.64 -13.96
CA PRO A 58 6.61 -10.15 -14.71
C PRO A 58 5.34 -9.32 -14.49
N LYS A 59 5.22 -8.68 -13.31
CA LYS A 59 4.11 -7.79 -12.96
C LYS A 59 3.98 -6.59 -13.90
N LEU A 60 5.08 -6.09 -14.48
CA LEU A 60 5.05 -4.92 -15.37
C LEU A 60 4.17 -5.16 -16.60
N GLY A 61 4.29 -6.33 -17.22
CA GLY A 61 3.44 -6.68 -18.36
C GLY A 61 1.95 -6.77 -17.99
N SER A 62 1.64 -7.14 -16.75
CA SER A 62 0.28 -7.24 -16.24
C SER A 62 -0.30 -5.85 -15.93
N LEU A 63 0.49 -4.99 -15.26
CA LEU A 63 0.10 -3.62 -14.92
C LEU A 63 -0.10 -2.73 -16.15
N ARG A 64 0.63 -2.97 -17.26
CA ARG A 64 0.34 -2.32 -18.54
C ARG A 64 -1.02 -2.71 -19.12
N ALA A 65 -1.42 -3.97 -18.95
CA ALA A 65 -2.69 -4.47 -19.48
C ALA A 65 -3.87 -4.06 -18.58
N ASN A 66 -3.67 -4.02 -17.27
CA ASN A 66 -4.64 -3.55 -16.30
C ASN A 66 -3.91 -2.82 -15.15
N PRO A 67 -4.00 -1.48 -15.09
CA PRO A 67 -3.29 -0.69 -14.09
C PRO A 67 -3.97 -0.67 -12.72
N MET A 68 -5.14 -1.32 -12.56
CA MET A 68 -5.86 -1.29 -11.30
C MET A 68 -5.23 -2.25 -10.29
N VAL A 69 -4.92 -1.72 -9.11
CA VAL A 69 -4.26 -2.45 -8.02
C VAL A 69 -4.98 -2.25 -6.69
N ALA A 70 -4.76 -3.19 -5.77
CA ALA A 70 -5.09 -3.03 -4.37
C ALA A 70 -3.85 -3.27 -3.52
N LEU A 71 -3.76 -2.54 -2.40
CA LEU A 71 -2.65 -2.56 -1.46
C LEU A 71 -3.20 -2.78 -0.06
N THR A 72 -2.50 -3.61 0.71
CA THR A 72 -2.74 -3.75 2.15
C THR A 72 -1.47 -3.43 2.90
N ILE A 73 -1.58 -2.56 3.91
CA ILE A 73 -0.52 -2.31 4.89
C ILE A 73 -1.10 -2.58 6.26
N ASP A 74 -0.54 -3.54 6.97
CA ASP A 74 -1.11 -4.06 8.20
C ASP A 74 -0.04 -4.39 9.26
N THR A 75 -0.53 -4.59 10.49
CA THR A 75 0.25 -5.10 11.61
C THR A 75 -0.36 -6.39 12.14
N GLU A 76 0.48 -7.29 12.62
CA GLU A 76 0.09 -8.60 13.12
C GLU A 76 -0.28 -8.59 14.62
N VAL A 77 -0.01 -7.47 15.33
CA VAL A 77 -0.34 -7.29 16.76
C VAL A 77 -1.83 -7.02 16.95
N HIS A 78 -2.44 -7.53 18.02
CA HIS A 78 -3.88 -7.38 18.29
C HIS A 78 -4.19 -6.15 19.19
N PRO A 79 -5.20 -5.31 18.85
CA PRO A 79 -5.98 -5.35 17.61
C PRO A 79 -5.13 -4.94 16.39
N PRO A 80 -5.31 -5.59 15.23
CA PRO A 80 -4.53 -5.27 14.05
C PRO A 80 -4.93 -3.91 13.49
N LYS A 81 -3.92 -3.13 13.13
CA LYS A 81 -4.06 -1.87 12.41
C LYS A 81 -3.97 -2.19 10.92
N ILE A 82 -4.96 -1.78 10.12
CA ILE A 82 -5.07 -2.15 8.70
C ILE A 82 -5.40 -0.92 7.87
N LEU A 83 -4.57 -0.65 6.87
CA LEU A 83 -4.81 0.33 5.83
C LEU A 83 -4.99 -0.40 4.50
N LEU A 84 -6.19 -0.29 3.94
CA LEU A 84 -6.56 -0.84 2.65
C LEU A 84 -6.59 0.29 1.63
N ILE A 85 -5.93 0.12 0.50
CA ILE A 85 -5.88 1.14 -0.57
C ILE A 85 -6.19 0.46 -1.90
N ARG A 86 -6.93 1.15 -2.76
CA ARG A 86 -7.05 0.81 -4.18
C ARG A 86 -6.57 2.00 -4.98
N GLY A 87 -5.98 1.74 -6.14
CA GLY A 87 -5.49 2.82 -6.96
C GLY A 87 -5.20 2.39 -8.38
N ARG A 88 -4.78 3.37 -9.18
CA ARG A 88 -4.30 3.17 -10.54
C ARG A 88 -2.79 3.30 -10.54
N ALA A 89 -2.11 2.28 -11.06
CA ALA A 89 -0.66 2.24 -11.20
C ALA A 89 -0.22 2.86 -12.53
N GLU A 90 0.77 3.74 -12.46
CA GLU A 90 1.57 4.21 -13.59
C GLU A 90 2.96 3.61 -13.52
N LEU A 91 3.52 3.28 -14.69
CA LEU A 91 4.83 2.67 -14.79
C LEU A 91 5.79 3.70 -15.36
N ASP A 92 6.72 4.15 -14.53
CA ASP A 92 7.71 5.14 -14.89
C ASP A 92 9.11 4.49 -14.93
N LEU A 93 9.74 4.53 -16.09
CA LEU A 93 11.08 3.96 -16.30
C LEU A 93 12.13 5.01 -15.93
N VAL A 94 12.99 4.66 -14.99
CA VAL A 94 14.06 5.53 -14.49
C VAL A 94 15.42 4.90 -14.84
N GLN A 95 16.33 5.73 -15.34
CA GLN A 95 17.72 5.33 -15.55
C GLN A 95 18.43 5.25 -14.19
N GLY A 96 19.15 4.16 -13.93
CA GLY A 96 19.75 3.86 -12.64
C GLY A 96 18.72 3.52 -11.55
N ILE A 97 19.06 3.88 -10.31
CA ILE A 97 18.31 3.54 -9.10
C ILE A 97 17.48 4.75 -8.65
N PRO A 98 16.14 4.63 -8.55
CA PRO A 98 15.29 5.67 -7.99
C PRO A 98 15.61 5.95 -6.52
N GLU A 99 15.47 7.20 -6.10
CA GLU A 99 15.69 7.60 -4.70
C GLU A 99 14.75 6.84 -3.75
N GLU A 100 13.50 6.60 -4.16
CA GLU A 100 12.52 5.84 -3.37
C GLU A 100 12.98 4.41 -3.10
N TYR A 101 13.75 3.79 -4.01
CA TYR A 101 14.32 2.46 -3.77
C TYR A 101 15.40 2.49 -2.68
N LEU A 102 16.16 3.57 -2.59
CA LEU A 102 17.17 3.76 -1.55
C LEU A 102 16.50 4.11 -0.21
N GLN A 103 15.38 4.82 -0.22
CA GLN A 103 14.60 5.17 0.97
C GLN A 103 13.84 3.98 1.58
N ALA A 104 13.31 3.06 0.75
CA ALA A 104 12.47 1.92 1.15
C ALA A 104 13.23 0.79 1.91
N ASN A 105 14.20 1.16 2.75
CA ASN A 105 15.11 0.25 3.44
C ASN A 105 15.14 0.46 4.96
N GLY A 106 14.08 0.98 5.58
CA GLY A 106 14.03 1.25 7.01
C GLY A 106 14.28 0.01 7.88
N THR A 107 13.89 -1.17 7.39
CA THR A 107 14.17 -2.47 8.06
C THR A 107 15.61 -2.95 7.93
N TYR A 108 16.41 -2.42 6.98
CA TYR A 108 17.80 -2.86 6.84
C TYR A 108 18.63 -2.23 7.95
N GLN A 109 18.98 -3.04 8.94
CA GLN A 109 19.97 -2.67 9.95
C GLN A 109 21.36 -2.77 9.31
N MET A 110 21.87 -1.65 8.81
CA MET A 110 23.20 -1.52 8.20
C MET A 110 23.99 -0.43 8.91
N THR A 111 25.28 -0.67 9.13
CA THR A 111 26.21 0.42 9.47
C THR A 111 26.40 1.35 8.25
N PRO A 112 26.90 2.58 8.45
CA PRO A 112 27.21 3.48 7.32
C PRO A 112 28.13 2.84 6.27
N GLU A 113 29.11 2.04 6.68
CA GLU A 113 30.04 1.35 5.79
C GLU A 113 29.34 0.26 4.98
N GLN A 114 28.52 -0.57 5.64
CA GLN A 114 27.73 -1.60 4.96
C GLN A 114 26.75 -0.99 3.96
N ARG A 115 26.21 0.19 4.27
CA ARG A 115 25.30 0.91 3.39
C ARG A 115 26.00 1.33 2.09
N VAL A 116 27.22 1.83 2.17
CA VAL A 116 28.02 2.22 0.98
C VAL A 116 28.27 1.00 0.07
N GLU A 117 28.68 -0.12 0.65
CA GLU A 117 28.90 -1.36 -0.11
C GLU A 117 27.61 -1.87 -0.77
N TRP A 118 26.51 -1.90 -0.01
CA TRP A 118 25.21 -2.32 -0.53
C TRP A 118 24.74 -1.42 -1.68
N GLU A 119 24.89 -0.10 -1.57
CA GLU A 119 24.52 0.82 -2.66
C GLU A 119 25.38 0.62 -3.91
N ALA A 120 26.67 0.31 -3.74
CA ALA A 120 27.56 -0.01 -4.86
C ALA A 120 27.12 -1.28 -5.59
N GLU A 121 26.75 -2.34 -4.85
CA GLU A 121 26.23 -3.59 -5.42
C GLU A 121 24.87 -3.41 -6.10
N VAL A 122 23.96 -2.62 -5.50
CA VAL A 122 22.68 -2.29 -6.13
C VAL A 122 22.89 -1.56 -7.46
N ARG A 123 23.81 -0.57 -7.48
CA ARG A 123 24.14 0.20 -8.68
C ARG A 123 24.88 -0.63 -9.73
N SER A 124 25.63 -1.66 -9.34
CA SER A 124 26.29 -2.56 -10.28
C SER A 124 25.30 -3.52 -10.97
N LEU A 125 24.17 -3.82 -10.30
CA LEU A 125 23.19 -4.79 -10.78
C LEU A 125 22.12 -4.17 -11.69
N TYR A 126 21.70 -2.92 -11.45
CA TYR A 126 20.56 -2.32 -12.16
C TYR A 126 20.95 -1.08 -12.98
N ASP A 127 20.99 -1.24 -14.30
CA ASP A 127 21.12 -0.12 -15.25
C ASP A 127 19.90 0.81 -15.24
N SER A 128 18.73 0.26 -14.90
CA SER A 128 17.45 0.97 -14.86
C SER A 128 16.47 0.23 -13.98
N MET A 129 15.51 0.96 -13.42
CA MET A 129 14.37 0.39 -12.69
C MET A 129 13.06 1.01 -13.18
N VAL A 130 11.95 0.35 -12.85
CA VAL A 130 10.61 0.90 -13.06
C VAL A 130 10.01 1.25 -11.71
N ARG A 131 9.58 2.51 -11.57
CA ARG A 131 8.69 2.96 -10.50
C ARG A 131 7.26 2.60 -10.86
N ILE A 132 6.60 1.87 -9.98
CA ILE A 132 5.16 1.64 -9.99
C ILE A 132 4.56 2.70 -9.08
N VAL A 133 4.01 3.76 -9.67
CA VAL A 133 3.44 4.91 -8.97
C VAL A 133 1.94 4.72 -8.87
N VAL A 134 1.42 4.52 -7.66
CA VAL A 134 -0.01 4.27 -7.44
C VAL A 134 -0.67 5.53 -6.92
N THR A 135 -1.57 6.09 -7.73
CA THR A 135 -2.50 7.13 -7.29
C THR A 135 -3.69 6.48 -6.59
N PRO A 136 -3.92 6.75 -5.29
CA PRO A 136 -5.06 6.20 -4.57
C PRO A 136 -6.39 6.70 -5.15
N THR A 137 -7.31 5.77 -5.37
CA THR A 137 -8.70 6.05 -5.80
C THR A 137 -9.72 5.62 -4.74
N TRP A 138 -9.25 4.91 -3.71
CA TRP A 138 -10.02 4.51 -2.55
C TRP A 138 -9.06 4.11 -1.41
N ALA A 139 -9.46 4.35 -0.17
CA ALA A 139 -8.74 4.01 1.05
C ALA A 139 -9.74 3.63 2.15
N LYS A 140 -9.34 2.74 3.07
CA LYS A 140 -10.03 2.51 4.34
C LYS A 140 -9.02 2.17 5.42
N LEU A 141 -9.12 2.86 6.55
CA LEU A 141 -8.44 2.53 7.78
C LEU A 141 -9.37 1.67 8.65
N ILE A 142 -8.80 0.66 9.30
CA ILE A 142 -9.45 -0.18 10.31
C ILE A 142 -8.50 -0.31 11.49
N ASP A 143 -8.96 0.08 12.67
CA ASP A 143 -8.18 0.04 13.92
C ASP A 143 -8.94 -0.64 15.08
N PHE A 144 -10.21 -1.02 14.88
CA PHE A 144 -11.09 -1.62 15.88
C PHE A 144 -11.41 -0.75 17.10
N GLU A 145 -10.99 0.52 17.09
CA GLU A 145 -11.26 1.49 18.14
C GLU A 145 -12.16 2.62 17.61
N THR A 146 -11.74 3.25 16.52
CA THR A 146 -12.44 4.37 15.88
C THR A 146 -13.04 4.00 14.52
N THR A 147 -12.53 2.94 13.90
CA THR A 147 -12.93 2.46 12.58
C THR A 147 -13.04 0.95 12.57
N LEU A 148 -14.11 0.43 11.97
CA LEU A 148 -14.41 -1.00 11.94
C LEU A 148 -14.51 -1.51 10.50
N PRO A 149 -14.42 -2.83 10.27
CA PRO A 149 -14.84 -3.40 8.99
C PRO A 149 -16.27 -2.99 8.65
N SER A 150 -16.56 -2.58 7.41
CA SER A 150 -17.89 -2.05 7.03
C SER A 150 -19.04 -2.99 7.35
N ALA A 151 -18.82 -4.30 7.18
CA ALA A 151 -19.81 -5.31 7.53
C ALA A 151 -20.12 -5.33 9.04
N VAL A 152 -19.12 -5.08 9.89
CA VAL A 152 -19.31 -5.01 11.36
C VAL A 152 -20.05 -3.74 11.75
N GLU A 153 -19.71 -2.59 11.14
CA GLU A 153 -20.42 -1.32 11.33
C GLU A 153 -21.91 -1.46 11.02
N GLU A 154 -22.22 -2.12 9.90
CA GLU A 154 -23.60 -2.41 9.49
C GLU A 154 -24.33 -3.29 10.51
N LEU A 155 -23.70 -4.37 10.99
CA LEU A 155 -24.31 -5.25 11.99
C LEU A 155 -24.58 -4.53 13.32
N ILE A 156 -23.68 -3.64 13.75
CA ILE A 156 -23.86 -2.83 14.96
C ILE A 156 -25.06 -1.88 14.79
N ARG A 157 -25.20 -1.24 13.63
CA ARG A 157 -26.34 -0.37 13.32
C ARG A 157 -27.65 -1.16 13.33
N GLN A 158 -27.70 -2.30 12.63
CA GLN A 158 -28.88 -3.17 12.60
C GLN A 158 -29.28 -3.65 14.01
N ARG A 159 -28.31 -3.95 14.88
CA ARG A 159 -28.59 -4.32 16.28
C ARG A 159 -29.26 -3.17 17.05
N HIS A 160 -28.75 -1.94 16.91
CA HIS A 160 -29.37 -0.77 17.54
C HIS A 160 -30.79 -0.53 17.04
N GLU A 161 -31.02 -0.62 15.74
CA GLU A 161 -32.35 -0.46 15.14
C GLU A 161 -33.35 -1.48 15.67
N ARG A 162 -32.94 -2.75 15.86
CA ARG A 162 -33.80 -3.78 16.47
C ARG A 162 -34.17 -3.43 17.91
N TRP A 163 -33.21 -3.04 18.74
CA TRP A 163 -33.47 -2.67 20.14
C TRP A 163 -34.39 -1.45 20.28
N GLN A 164 -34.25 -0.45 19.41
CA GLN A 164 -35.13 0.72 19.43
C GLN A 164 -36.58 0.35 19.08
N LYS A 165 -36.79 -0.55 18.11
CA LYS A 165 -38.13 -1.06 17.78
C LYS A 165 -38.75 -1.86 18.93
N GLU A 166 -37.95 -2.69 19.61
CA GLU A 166 -38.39 -3.48 20.76
C GLU A 166 -38.78 -2.61 21.98
N GLN A 167 -38.15 -1.44 22.17
CA GLN A 167 -38.50 -0.52 23.25
C GLN A 167 -39.69 0.41 22.95
N GLN A 168 -40.11 0.51 21.68
CA GLN A 168 -41.24 1.33 21.24
C GLN A 168 -42.53 0.52 21.03
N ALA A 169 -42.47 -0.80 21.22
CA ALA A 169 -43.59 -1.75 21.12
C ALA A 169 -44.08 -2.14 22.53
#